data_AF-A0A2D5Y2T6-F1
#
_entry.id   AF-A0A2D5Y2T6-F1
#
_cell.length_a   1.000
_cell.length_b   1.000
_cell.length_c   1.000
_cell.angle_alpha   90.00
_cell.angle_beta   90.00
_cell.angle_gamma   90.00
#
_symmetry.space_group_name_H-M   'P 1'
#
loop_
_entity.id
_entity.type
_entity.pdbx_description
1 polymer ?
#
loop_
_entity_poly.entity_id
_entity_poly.type
_entity_poly.pdbx_seq_one_letter_code
_entity_poly.pdbx_strand_id
1 'polypeptide(L)'
;MVKELAELKRNDDGELLEESVLWFANRYGCLDQVGGYHNSLSSWDRFSRIFQQVLGALEVEDMKTAMDIYNNFPEPPEVSIGIVGNDFHGQHHRSIRIQPKTLISAMWLMVTDMFTNGVHLQSCENPGCQRWIVERSNKNTCSDACRQALYRKRKQGA
;
A
#
# COMPACT_ATOMS: atom_id res chain seq x y z
N MET A 1 16.19 5.72 -5.31
CA MET A 1 15.43 5.87 -4.05
C MET A 1 16.31 5.72 -2.81
N VAL A 2 16.98 4.58 -2.58
CA VAL A 2 17.81 4.35 -1.37
C VAL A 2 18.87 5.42 -1.15
N LYS A 3 19.69 5.69 -2.16
CA LYS A 3 20.75 6.70 -2.09
C LYS A 3 20.22 8.10 -1.78
N GLU A 4 19.17 8.52 -2.49
CA GLU A 4 18.56 9.84 -2.29
C GLU A 4 17.93 9.99 -0.88
N LEU A 5 17.42 8.89 -0.31
CA LEU A 5 16.90 8.89 1.05
C LEU A 5 18.03 8.97 2.10
N ALA A 6 19.21 8.42 1.80
CA ALA A 6 20.40 8.53 2.64
C ALA A 6 21.06 9.93 2.59
N GLU A 7 20.82 10.66 1.50
CA GLU A 7 21.36 12.00 1.24
C GLU A 7 20.46 13.14 1.74
N LEU A 8 19.41 12.83 2.51
CA LEU A 8 18.58 13.86 3.13
C LEU A 8 19.42 14.80 4.01
N LYS A 9 19.27 16.10 3.78
CA LYS A 9 20.03 17.14 4.48
C LYS A 9 19.59 17.28 5.93
N ARG A 10 20.55 17.69 6.78
CA ARG A 10 20.35 17.92 8.21
C ARG A 10 20.85 19.30 8.61
N ASN A 11 20.29 19.85 9.69
CA ASN A 11 20.82 21.05 10.34
C ASN A 11 22.06 20.72 11.18
N ASP A 12 22.64 21.74 11.81
CA ASP A 12 23.83 21.62 12.67
C ASP A 12 23.57 20.73 13.91
N ASP A 13 22.32 20.62 14.34
CA ASP A 13 21.87 19.75 15.44
C ASP A 13 21.65 18.28 15.01
N GLY A 14 21.82 17.97 13.71
CA GLY A 14 21.64 16.64 13.15
C GLY A 14 20.19 16.25 12.83
N GLU A 15 19.25 17.16 12.99
CA GLU A 15 17.84 16.97 12.63
C GLU A 15 17.63 17.12 11.12
N LEU A 16 16.70 16.34 10.55
CA LEU A 16 16.36 16.43 9.13
C LEU A 16 15.80 17.81 8.79
N LEU A 17 16.24 18.38 7.67
CA LEU A 17 15.66 19.62 7.15
C LEU A 17 14.32 19.32 6.48
N GLU A 18 13.28 20.07 6.86
CA GLU A 18 11.92 19.94 6.31
C GLU A 18 11.90 20.04 4.78
N GLU A 19 12.61 21.03 4.22
CA GLU A 19 12.76 21.21 2.78
C GLU A 19 13.34 19.99 2.06
N SER A 20 14.25 19.26 2.72
CA SER A 20 14.85 18.05 2.16
C SER A 20 13.84 16.89 2.13
N VAL A 21 13.03 16.76 3.19
CA VAL A 21 11.97 15.76 3.29
C VAL A 21 10.87 16.05 2.25
N LEU A 22 10.44 17.30 2.15
CA LEU A 22 9.44 17.74 1.18
C LEU A 22 9.92 17.54 -0.26
N TRP A 23 11.17 17.89 -0.57
CA TRP A 23 11.74 17.66 -1.90
C TRP A 23 11.72 16.17 -2.26
N PHE A 24 12.13 15.29 -1.35
CA PHE A 24 12.12 13.85 -1.55
C PHE A 24 10.68 13.34 -1.76
N ALA A 25 9.76 13.71 -0.86
CA ALA A 25 8.37 13.30 -0.94
C ALA A 25 7.68 13.78 -2.23
N ASN A 26 8.01 14.99 -2.71
CA ASN A 26 7.52 15.52 -3.98
C ASN A 26 8.03 14.70 -5.17
N ARG A 27 9.34 14.40 -5.18
CA ARG A 27 10.01 13.67 -6.26
C ARG A 27 9.40 12.29 -6.52
N TYR A 28 8.89 11.64 -5.48
CA TYR A 28 8.25 10.32 -5.55
C TYR A 28 6.72 10.38 -5.51
N GLY A 29 6.11 11.56 -5.67
CA GLY A 29 4.65 11.72 -5.79
C GLY A 29 3.86 11.44 -4.52
N CYS A 30 4.49 11.51 -3.34
CA CYS A 30 3.82 11.30 -2.05
C CYS A 30 3.02 12.52 -1.61
N LEU A 31 3.47 13.74 -1.95
CA LEU A 31 2.80 14.98 -1.53
C LEU A 31 1.41 15.13 -2.14
N ASP A 32 1.24 14.75 -3.40
CA ASP A 32 -0.04 14.81 -4.12
C ASP A 32 -1.13 13.92 -3.48
N GLN A 33 -0.73 12.93 -2.67
CA GLN A 33 -1.64 11.99 -2.04
C GLN A 33 -2.22 12.48 -0.71
N VAL A 34 -1.48 13.37 -0.02
CA VAL A 34 -1.73 13.73 1.38
C VAL A 34 -1.96 15.24 1.57
N GLY A 35 -1.33 16.08 0.77
CA GLY A 35 -1.40 17.55 0.90
C GLY A 35 -0.51 18.14 2.01
N GLY A 36 0.29 17.32 2.71
CA GLY A 36 1.20 17.73 3.78
C GLY A 36 1.90 16.54 4.47
N TYR A 37 2.89 16.79 5.33
CA TYR A 37 3.63 15.72 6.00
C TYR A 37 2.93 15.14 7.23
N HIS A 38 2.26 15.98 8.03
CA HIS A 38 1.48 15.63 9.23
C HIS A 38 2.20 14.83 10.34
N ASN A 39 3.44 14.37 10.14
CA ASN A 39 4.31 13.74 11.14
C ASN A 39 5.47 14.66 11.54
N SER A 40 6.07 14.46 12.73
CA SER A 40 7.29 15.17 13.10
C SER A 40 8.49 14.75 12.23
N LEU A 41 9.49 15.63 12.12
CA LEU A 41 10.76 15.33 11.44
C LEU A 41 11.51 14.17 12.12
N SER A 42 11.36 14.01 13.43
CA SER A 42 11.93 12.89 14.19
C SER A 42 11.28 11.54 13.84
N SER A 43 9.96 11.49 13.68
CA SER A 43 9.25 10.30 13.18
C SER A 43 9.69 9.96 11.76
N TRP A 44 9.88 11.00 10.93
CA TRP A 44 10.43 10.85 9.58
C TRP A 44 11.86 10.33 9.55
N ASP A 45 12.74 10.77 10.46
CA ASP A 45 14.10 10.25 10.55
C ASP A 45 14.11 8.76 10.90
N ARG A 46 13.27 8.35 11.87
CA ARG A 46 13.12 6.95 12.23
C ARG A 46 12.55 6.13 11.06
N PHE A 47 11.51 6.65 10.40
CA PHE A 47 10.90 6.02 9.24
C PHE A 47 11.91 5.84 8.10
N SER A 48 12.64 6.90 7.75
CA SER A 48 13.58 6.87 6.62
C SER A 48 14.68 5.83 6.81
N ARG A 49 15.19 5.65 8.03
CA ARG A 49 16.17 4.60 8.35
C ARG A 49 15.62 3.19 8.13
N ILE A 50 14.41 2.92 8.60
CA ILE A 50 13.78 1.60 8.40
C ILE A 50 13.48 1.39 6.91
N PHE A 51 12.99 2.43 6.24
CA PHE A 51 12.69 2.39 4.81
C PHE A 51 13.95 2.13 3.96
N GLN A 52 15.08 2.72 4.32
CA GLN A 52 16.38 2.41 3.71
C GLN A 52 16.76 0.94 3.89
N GLN A 53 16.50 0.35 5.07
CA GLN A 53 16.79 -1.06 5.31
C GLN A 53 15.90 -1.98 4.45
N VAL A 54 14.60 -1.66 4.36
CA VAL A 54 13.66 -2.42 3.50
C VAL A 54 14.11 -2.36 2.04
N LEU A 55 14.35 -1.16 1.52
CA LEU A 55 14.76 -1.00 0.13
C LEU A 55 16.15 -1.59 -0.14
N GLY A 56 17.09 -1.49 0.81
CA GLY A 56 18.41 -2.11 0.70
C GLY A 56 18.32 -3.64 0.63
N ALA A 57 17.42 -4.26 1.39
CA ALA A 57 17.14 -5.69 1.30
C ALA A 57 16.50 -6.05 -0.06
N LEU A 58 15.61 -5.20 -0.59
CA LEU A 58 15.04 -5.36 -1.93
C LEU A 58 16.10 -5.23 -3.05
N GLU A 59 17.08 -4.33 -2.92
CA GLU A 59 18.17 -4.15 -3.90
C GLU A 59 19.07 -5.40 -4.02
N VAL A 60 19.17 -6.21 -2.96
CA VAL A 60 19.93 -7.48 -2.96
C VAL A 60 19.03 -8.71 -3.10
N GLU A 61 17.77 -8.51 -3.52
CA GLU A 61 16.76 -9.57 -3.73
C GLU A 61 16.43 -10.42 -2.48
N ASP A 62 16.70 -9.91 -1.27
CA ASP A 62 16.33 -10.57 -0.02
C ASP A 62 14.91 -10.18 0.41
N MET A 63 13.93 -10.78 -0.28
CA MET A 63 12.50 -10.54 -0.05
C MET A 63 12.05 -10.90 1.37
N LYS A 64 12.67 -11.92 1.99
CA LYS A 64 12.28 -12.36 3.32
C LYS A 64 12.66 -11.31 4.35
N THR A 65 13.91 -10.86 4.35
CA THR A 65 14.38 -9.82 5.25
C THR A 65 13.62 -8.51 5.02
N ALA A 66 13.38 -8.14 3.76
CA ALA A 66 12.60 -6.95 3.42
C ALA A 66 11.18 -7.01 4.02
N MET A 67 10.47 -8.13 3.86
CA MET A 67 9.14 -8.32 4.43
C MET A 67 9.17 -8.39 5.97
N ASP A 68 10.17 -9.03 6.56
CA ASP A 68 10.30 -9.11 8.03
C ASP A 68 10.48 -7.71 8.62
N ILE A 69 11.33 -6.86 8.03
CA ILE A 69 11.51 -5.46 8.47
C ILE A 69 10.22 -4.67 8.27
N TYR A 70 9.59 -4.82 7.10
CA TYR A 70 8.36 -4.11 6.75
C TYR A 70 7.17 -4.45 7.65
N ASN A 71 6.99 -5.74 7.99
CA ASN A 71 5.89 -6.21 8.82
C ASN A 71 6.08 -5.86 10.30
N ASN A 72 7.32 -5.69 10.75
CA ASN A 72 7.65 -5.27 12.11
C ASN A 72 7.77 -3.74 12.25
N PHE A 73 7.24 -2.98 11.29
CA PHE A 73 7.27 -1.53 11.32
C PHE A 73 6.48 -1.02 12.55
N PRO A 74 7.08 -0.17 13.41
CA PRO A 74 6.56 0.13 14.73
C PRO A 74 5.29 1.01 14.73
N GLU A 75 5.02 1.72 13.64
CA GLU A 75 3.88 2.63 13.53
C GLU A 75 2.96 2.18 12.37
N PRO A 76 1.74 1.70 12.64
CA PRO A 76 0.84 1.29 11.57
C PRO A 76 0.51 2.47 10.64
N PRO A 77 0.39 2.25 9.32
CA PRO A 77 0.09 3.32 8.38
C PRO A 77 -1.29 3.92 8.68
N GLU A 78 -1.33 5.24 8.73
CA GLU A 78 -2.57 6.01 8.86
C GLU A 78 -3.22 6.18 7.49
N VAL A 79 -4.22 5.36 7.20
CA VAL A 79 -4.96 5.38 5.94
C VAL A 79 -6.46 5.59 6.17
N SER A 80 -7.12 6.22 5.21
CA SER A 80 -8.57 6.12 5.04
C SER A 80 -8.89 5.15 3.90
N ILE A 81 -9.94 4.36 4.09
CA ILE A 81 -10.42 3.41 3.09
C ILE A 81 -11.79 3.89 2.64
N GLY A 82 -11.92 4.17 1.35
CA GLY A 82 -13.18 4.52 0.70
C GLY A 82 -13.56 3.48 -0.34
N ILE A 83 -14.86 3.33 -0.60
CA ILE A 83 -15.37 2.60 -1.76
C ILE A 83 -15.72 3.63 -2.82
N VAL A 84 -15.06 3.57 -3.97
CA VAL A 84 -15.35 4.43 -5.11
C VAL A 84 -16.16 3.61 -6.11
N GLY A 85 -17.41 4.01 -6.31
CA GLY A 85 -18.25 3.48 -7.38
C GLY A 85 -18.00 4.26 -8.66
N ASN A 86 -17.58 3.56 -9.72
CA ASN A 86 -17.54 4.11 -11.06
C ASN A 86 -18.59 3.39 -11.91
N ASP A 87 -19.49 4.17 -12.50
CA ASP A 87 -20.46 3.66 -13.47
C ASP A 87 -19.81 3.72 -14.85
N PHE A 88 -19.34 2.57 -15.32
CA PHE A 88 -18.77 2.44 -16.67
C PHE A 88 -19.67 1.52 -17.49
N HIS A 89 -20.26 2.04 -18.58
CA HIS A 89 -21.16 1.30 -19.47
C HIS A 89 -22.30 0.53 -18.78
N GLY A 90 -22.92 1.10 -17.73
CA GLY A 90 -24.03 0.46 -17.02
C GLY A 90 -23.63 -0.70 -16.10
N GLN A 91 -22.33 -0.93 -15.92
CA GLN A 91 -21.81 -1.82 -14.87
C GLN A 91 -21.33 -0.98 -13.69
N HIS A 92 -21.81 -1.29 -12.49
CA HIS A 92 -21.34 -0.70 -11.24
C HIS A 92 -20.00 -1.32 -10.85
N HIS A 93 -18.89 -0.65 -11.18
CA HIS A 93 -17.56 -1.07 -10.73
C HIS A 93 -17.29 -0.42 -9.38
N ARG A 94 -17.18 -1.22 -8.32
CA ARG A 94 -16.79 -0.75 -6.98
C ARG A 94 -15.32 -1.06 -6.78
N SER A 95 -14.51 -0.03 -6.65
CA SER A 95 -13.09 -0.15 -6.31
C SER A 95 -12.85 0.31 -4.88
N ILE A 96 -11.87 -0.30 -4.22
CA ILE A 96 -11.38 0.19 -2.94
C ILE A 96 -10.33 1.26 -3.24
N ARG A 97 -10.51 2.45 -2.68
CA ARG A 97 -9.49 3.50 -2.67
C ARG A 97 -8.90 3.59 -1.28
N ILE A 98 -7.60 3.39 -1.18
CA ILE A 98 -6.82 3.62 0.04
C ILE A 98 -6.18 4.99 -0.12
N GLN A 99 -6.37 5.88 0.84
CA GLN A 99 -5.78 7.21 0.84
C GLN A 99 -4.91 7.40 2.10
N PRO A 100 -3.61 7.66 1.94
CA PRO A 100 -2.75 7.94 3.08
C PRO A 100 -3.09 9.29 3.72
N LYS A 101 -3.05 9.35 5.05
CA LYS A 101 -3.25 10.59 5.83
C LYS A 101 -1.96 11.30 6.18
N THR A 102 -0.83 10.62 6.03
CA THR A 102 0.49 11.14 6.34
C THR A 102 1.49 10.73 5.26
N LEU A 103 2.60 11.45 5.14
CA LEU A 103 3.62 11.09 4.15
C LEU A 103 4.29 9.74 4.48
N ILE A 104 4.48 9.43 5.75
CA ILE A 104 4.96 8.11 6.19
C ILE A 104 4.04 7.02 5.64
N SER A 105 2.71 7.22 5.74
CA SER A 105 1.71 6.28 5.25
C SER A 105 1.72 6.17 3.73
N ALA A 106 1.93 7.28 3.02
CA ALA A 106 2.05 7.28 1.56
C ALA A 106 3.26 6.47 1.09
N MET A 107 4.41 6.66 1.74
CA MET A 107 5.62 5.88 1.45
C MET A 107 5.46 4.41 1.83
N TRP A 108 4.80 4.12 2.96
CA TRP A 108 4.51 2.75 3.37
C TRP A 108 3.67 2.01 2.32
N LEU A 109 2.65 2.67 1.75
CA LEU A 109 1.82 2.13 0.67
C LEU A 109 2.61 1.92 -0.63
N MET A 110 3.55 2.82 -0.95
CA MET A 110 4.45 2.65 -2.09
C MET A 110 5.30 1.39 -1.98
N VAL A 111 5.82 1.11 -0.79
CA VAL A 111 6.55 -0.15 -0.55
C VAL A 111 5.63 -1.36 -0.55
N THR A 112 4.39 -1.25 -0.07
CA THR A 112 3.40 -2.32 -0.24
C THR A 112 3.28 -2.69 -1.71
N ASP A 113 3.16 -1.69 -2.58
CA ASP A 113 2.99 -1.89 -4.03
C ASP A 113 4.21 -2.57 -4.66
N MET A 114 5.42 -2.25 -4.19
CA MET A 114 6.65 -2.93 -4.60
C MET A 114 6.66 -4.41 -4.19
N PHE A 115 6.17 -4.74 -3.00
CA PHE A 115 6.08 -6.14 -2.55
C PHE A 115 5.01 -6.93 -3.30
N THR A 116 3.90 -6.27 -3.63
CA THR A 116 2.78 -6.91 -4.31
C THR A 116 2.95 -6.92 -5.83
N ASN A 117 3.91 -6.18 -6.40
CA ASN A 117 4.04 -5.97 -7.85
C ASN A 117 2.72 -5.54 -8.50
N GLY A 118 1.98 -4.65 -7.84
CA GLY A 118 0.66 -4.23 -8.31
C GLY A 118 -0.40 -5.35 -8.30
N VAL A 119 -0.21 -6.41 -7.51
CA VAL A 119 -1.23 -7.45 -7.33
C VAL A 119 -2.50 -6.82 -6.74
N HIS A 120 -3.51 -6.70 -7.59
CA HIS A 120 -4.84 -6.25 -7.19
C HIS A 120 -5.56 -7.35 -6.42
N LEU A 121 -6.29 -6.96 -5.37
CA LEU A 121 -7.14 -7.86 -4.62
C LEU A 121 -8.60 -7.57 -4.98
N GLN A 122 -9.35 -8.62 -5.30
CA GLN A 122 -10.80 -8.55 -5.49
C GLN A 122 -11.53 -9.34 -4.41
N SER A 123 -12.79 -8.96 -4.13
CA SER A 123 -13.63 -9.72 -3.23
C SER A 123 -14.06 -11.04 -3.87
N CYS A 124 -14.20 -12.08 -3.05
CA CYS A 124 -14.82 -13.34 -3.51
C CYS A 124 -16.27 -13.09 -3.94
N GLU A 125 -16.66 -13.57 -5.13
CA GLU A 125 -18.03 -13.39 -5.65
C GLU A 125 -19.13 -14.05 -4.79
N ASN A 126 -18.78 -15.01 -3.93
CA ASN A 126 -19.77 -15.66 -3.07
C ASN A 126 -20.28 -14.65 -2.03
N PRO A 127 -21.58 -14.29 -2.01
CA PRO A 127 -22.10 -13.26 -1.11
C PRO A 127 -21.96 -13.58 0.38
N GLY A 128 -21.81 -14.86 0.72
CA GLY A 128 -21.55 -15.31 2.10
C GLY A 128 -20.06 -15.36 2.47
N CYS A 129 -19.16 -14.93 1.57
CA CYS A 129 -17.72 -14.99 1.76
C CYS A 129 -17.13 -13.58 1.82
N GLN A 130 -16.39 -13.28 2.89
CA GLN A 130 -15.71 -12.01 3.09
C GLN A 130 -14.20 -12.08 2.78
N ARG A 131 -13.75 -13.11 2.06
CA ARG A 131 -12.34 -13.29 1.72
C ARG A 131 -11.97 -12.48 0.48
N TRP A 132 -10.78 -11.90 0.53
CA TRP A 132 -10.10 -11.28 -0.60
C TRP A 132 -9.25 -12.31 -1.34
N ILE A 133 -9.14 -12.15 -2.66
CA ILE A 133 -8.31 -12.99 -3.52
C ILE A 133 -7.48 -12.13 -4.44
N VAL A 134 -6.29 -12.61 -4.79
CA VAL A 134 -5.47 -12.04 -5.85
C VAL A 134 -6.25 -12.08 -7.15
N GLU A 135 -6.47 -10.90 -7.75
CA GLU A 135 -7.07 -10.74 -9.05
C GLU A 135 -6.19 -11.45 -10.08
N ARG A 136 -6.74 -12.50 -10.68
CA ARG A 136 -6.15 -13.27 -11.77
C ARG A 136 -7.25 -13.45 -12.79
N SER A 137 -6.88 -13.48 -14.07
CA SER A 137 -7.78 -13.44 -15.24
C SER A 137 -9.00 -14.38 -15.16
N ASN A 138 -8.90 -15.49 -14.41
CA ASN A 138 -9.91 -16.55 -14.35
C ASN A 138 -10.39 -16.94 -12.94
N LYS A 139 -10.02 -16.21 -11.87
CA LYS A 139 -10.34 -16.63 -10.49
C LYS A 139 -11.17 -15.56 -9.76
N ASN A 140 -12.46 -15.81 -9.66
CA ASN A 140 -13.46 -14.96 -8.99
C ASN A 140 -13.94 -15.50 -7.62
N THR A 141 -13.42 -16.66 -7.19
CA THR A 141 -13.77 -17.29 -5.91
C THR A 141 -12.53 -17.73 -5.14
N CYS A 142 -12.55 -17.60 -3.81
CA CYS A 142 -11.42 -17.98 -2.96
C CYS A 142 -11.19 -19.48 -2.81
N SER A 143 -12.20 -20.30 -3.05
CA SER A 143 -12.15 -21.76 -2.90
C SER A 143 -13.18 -22.46 -3.77
N ASP A 144 -12.99 -23.75 -4.01
CA ASP A 144 -13.97 -24.58 -4.73
C ASP A 144 -15.32 -24.64 -4.01
N ALA A 145 -15.31 -24.57 -2.67
CA ALA A 145 -16.54 -24.46 -1.88
C ALA A 145 -17.35 -23.19 -2.25
N CYS A 146 -16.68 -22.04 -2.39
CA CYS A 146 -17.35 -20.80 -2.82
C CYS A 146 -17.85 -20.89 -4.26
N ARG A 147 -17.08 -21.54 -5.15
CA ARG A 147 -17.49 -21.79 -6.53
C ARG A 147 -18.75 -22.66 -6.61
N GLN A 148 -18.80 -23.76 -5.84
CA GLN A 148 -19.95 -24.64 -5.79
C GLN A 148 -21.17 -23.96 -5.16
N ALA A 149 -20.99 -23.14 -4.13
CA ALA A 149 -22.08 -22.39 -3.51
C ALA A 149 -22.73 -21.40 -4.51
N LEU A 150 -21.92 -20.69 -5.30
CA LEU A 150 -22.41 -19.83 -6.38
C LEU A 150 -23.15 -20.62 -7.46
N TYR A 151 -22.58 -21.75 -7.90
CA TYR A 151 -23.21 -22.62 -8.90
C TYR A 151 -24.59 -23.13 -8.44
N ARG A 152 -24.70 -23.60 -7.19
CA ARG A 152 -25.97 -24.06 -6.61
C ARG A 152 -27.01 -22.94 -6.55
N LYS A 153 -26.61 -21.74 -6.12
CA LYS A 153 -27.51 -20.56 -6.11
C LYS A 153 -27.99 -20.18 -7.52
N ARG A 154 -27.10 -20.17 -8.52
CA ARG A 154 -27.47 -19.87 -9.92
C ARG A 154 -28.47 -20.89 -10.47
N LYS A 155 -28.35 -22.17 -10.10
CA LYS A 155 -29.27 -23.24 -10.52
C LYS A 155 -30.63 -23.20 -9.80
N GLN A 156 -30.71 -22.59 -8.62
CA GLN A 156 -31.95 -22.45 -7.85
C GLN A 156 -32.75 -21.20 -8.22
N GLY A 157 -32.10 -20.20 -8.83
CA GLY A 157 -32.72 -18.94 -9.26
C GLY A 157 -32.96 -18.81 -10.77
N ALA A 158 -32.72 -19.88 -11.54
CA ALA A 158 -33.05 -20.03 -12.96
C ALA A 158 -34.14 -21.09 -13.12
#